data_AF-G0P1B7-F1
#
_entry.id   AF-G0P1B7-F1
#
_cell.length_a   1.000
_cell.length_b   1.000
_cell.length_c   1.000
_cell.angle_alpha   90.00
_cell.angle_beta   90.00
_cell.angle_gamma   90.00
#
_symmetry.space_group_name_H-M   'P 1'
#
loop_
_entity.id
_entity.type
_entity.pdbx_description
1 polymer ?
#
loop_
_entity_poly.entity_id
_entity_poly.type
_entity_poly.pdbx_seq_one_letter_code
_entity_poly.pdbx_strand_id
1 'polypeptide(L)'
;MHITNDDRAVLIKTELMRFKTNDVFYIMVYDHTQSPNNQAFHGTQSEYITVSKPGKSNVVIYRSHYWRGSPENALTTVTKEIEEACSKGINSTSEDYTAISRELYKNFHDIKFLGIIDKKLDVSIRSANSFGRVWGPGYWDTIQVLDPKTKERTGKEFILIAGYK
;
A
#
# COMPACT_ATOMS: atom_id res chain seq x y z
N MET A 1 -3.24 18.58 -21.66
CA MET A 1 -2.26 17.77 -20.90
C MET A 1 -3.05 16.77 -20.06
N HIS A 2 -2.84 15.47 -20.24
CA HIS A 2 -3.48 14.44 -19.42
C HIS A 2 -2.65 14.30 -18.14
N ILE A 3 -3.26 14.48 -16.97
CA ILE A 3 -2.58 14.31 -15.67
C ILE A 3 -2.62 12.81 -15.33
N THR A 4 -1.45 12.19 -15.16
CA THR A 4 -1.32 10.77 -14.78
C THR A 4 -1.52 10.57 -13.27
N ASN A 5 -1.69 9.33 -12.82
CA ASN A 5 -1.72 9.04 -11.37
C ASN A 5 -0.37 9.38 -10.71
N ASP A 6 0.74 9.26 -11.44
CA ASP A 6 2.05 9.68 -10.95
C ASP A 6 2.18 11.19 -10.78
N ASP A 7 1.71 11.99 -11.75
CA ASP A 7 1.70 13.45 -11.64
C ASP A 7 0.89 13.92 -10.42
N ARG A 8 -0.27 13.28 -10.17
CA ARG A 8 -1.09 13.53 -8.97
C ARG A 8 -0.32 13.19 -7.69
N ALA A 9 0.34 12.02 -7.65
CA ALA A 9 1.12 11.60 -6.49
C ALA A 9 2.29 12.56 -6.19
N VAL A 10 2.93 13.09 -7.23
CA VAL A 10 3.98 14.12 -7.11
C VAL A 10 3.43 15.42 -6.52
N LEU A 11 2.27 15.91 -6.99
CA LEU A 11 1.64 17.11 -6.43
C LEU A 11 1.29 16.95 -4.95
N ILE A 12 0.69 15.81 -4.58
CA ILE A 12 0.37 15.49 -3.18
C ILE A 12 1.65 15.44 -2.34
N LYS A 13 2.71 14.80 -2.85
CA LYS A 13 4.01 14.74 -2.18
C LYS A 13 4.54 16.14 -1.91
N THR A 14 4.51 17.03 -2.91
CA THR A 14 4.99 18.41 -2.77
C THR A 14 4.23 19.15 -1.67
N GLU A 15 2.90 19.00 -1.59
CA GLU A 15 2.12 19.64 -0.53
C GLU A 15 2.39 19.02 0.85
N LEU A 16 2.49 17.69 0.95
CA LEU A 16 2.80 17.01 2.21
C LEU A 16 4.18 17.39 2.77
N MET A 17 5.16 17.63 1.90
CA MET A 17 6.50 18.05 2.30
C MET A 17 6.57 19.50 2.82
N ARG A 18 5.49 20.30 2.67
CA ARG A 18 5.43 21.67 3.23
C ARG A 18 5.12 21.68 4.72
N PHE A 19 4.50 20.62 5.25
CA PHE A 19 4.20 20.54 6.67
C PHE A 19 5.48 20.29 7.48
N LYS A 20 5.69 21.09 8.53
CA LYS A 20 6.77 20.86 9.50
C LYS A 20 6.41 19.69 10.39
N THR A 21 6.77 18.48 9.96
CA THR A 21 6.56 17.25 10.73
C THR A 21 7.75 16.29 10.61
N ASN A 22 7.85 15.36 11.56
CA ASN A 22 8.74 14.21 11.50
C ASN A 22 8.08 12.97 10.91
N ASP A 23 6.79 13.02 10.63
CA ASP A 23 6.07 11.91 10.04
C ASP A 23 6.50 11.68 8.61
N VAL A 24 6.42 10.41 8.22
CA VAL A 24 6.73 9.95 6.87
C VAL A 24 5.46 9.38 6.27
N PHE A 25 5.19 9.73 5.01
CA PHE A 25 3.91 9.40 4.37
C PHE A 25 4.10 8.43 3.23
N TYR A 26 3.14 7.52 3.09
CA TYR A 26 2.83 6.88 1.82
C TYR A 26 1.70 7.62 1.12
N ILE A 27 1.82 7.71 -0.20
CA ILE A 27 0.86 8.32 -1.10
C ILE A 27 0.57 7.29 -2.18
N MET A 28 -0.65 6.79 -2.22
CA MET A 28 -1.11 5.82 -3.20
C MET A 28 -2.19 6.50 -4.05
N VAL A 29 -1.96 6.59 -5.36
CA VAL A 29 -2.91 7.13 -6.32
C VAL A 29 -3.14 6.09 -7.40
N TYR A 30 -4.39 5.78 -7.69
CA TYR A 30 -4.75 4.75 -8.66
C TYR A 30 -6.12 5.07 -9.28
N ASP A 31 -6.45 4.39 -10.36
CA ASP A 31 -7.70 4.62 -11.09
C ASP A 31 -8.92 4.34 -10.21
N HIS A 32 -10.01 5.07 -10.52
CA HIS A 32 -11.24 4.88 -9.79
C HIS A 32 -11.76 3.44 -9.88
N THR A 33 -11.85 2.80 -8.73
CA THR A 33 -12.60 1.57 -8.52
C THR A 33 -13.55 1.73 -7.34
N GLN A 34 -14.56 0.87 -7.27
CA GLN A 34 -15.36 0.68 -6.07
C GLN A 34 -14.73 -0.42 -5.20
N SER A 35 -14.73 -0.18 -3.89
CA SER A 35 -14.39 -1.18 -2.88
C SER A 35 -15.52 -2.24 -2.81
N PRO A 36 -15.24 -3.51 -2.46
CA PRO A 36 -13.96 -4.09 -2.02
C PRO A 36 -13.22 -4.94 -3.06
N ASN A 37 -13.65 -4.93 -4.34
CA ASN A 37 -13.25 -6.01 -5.25
C ASN A 37 -11.83 -5.88 -5.83
N ASN A 38 -11.35 -4.65 -5.92
CA ASN A 38 -10.05 -4.32 -6.53
C ASN A 38 -9.15 -3.55 -5.56
N GLN A 39 -9.57 -3.42 -4.30
CA GLN A 39 -8.79 -2.82 -3.24
C GLN A 39 -9.30 -3.28 -1.88
N ALA A 40 -8.42 -3.40 -0.90
CA ALA A 40 -8.79 -3.53 0.49
C ALA A 40 -7.69 -2.94 1.39
N PHE A 41 -8.10 -2.31 2.49
CA PHE A 41 -7.21 -1.67 3.44
C PHE A 41 -7.51 -2.16 4.86
N HIS A 42 -6.46 -2.38 5.63
CA HIS A 42 -6.55 -2.69 7.05
C HIS A 42 -5.47 -1.95 7.83
N GLY A 43 -5.84 -1.30 8.93
CA GLY A 43 -4.89 -0.50 9.70
C GLY A 43 -5.58 0.43 10.70
N THR A 44 -4.78 1.26 11.38
CA THR A 44 -5.31 2.27 12.31
C THR A 44 -6.02 3.38 11.54
N GLN A 45 -7.32 3.55 11.77
CA GLN A 45 -8.14 4.53 11.04
C GLN A 45 -7.70 5.99 11.21
N SER A 46 -6.99 6.32 12.30
CA SER A 46 -6.44 7.67 12.52
C SER A 46 -5.14 7.93 11.76
N GLU A 47 -4.53 6.91 11.13
CA GLU A 47 -3.20 6.98 10.51
C GLU A 47 -3.27 6.92 8.98
N TYR A 48 -4.45 6.73 8.38
CA TYR A 48 -4.63 6.89 6.95
C TYR A 48 -5.95 7.55 6.59
N ILE A 49 -5.97 8.20 5.44
CA ILE A 49 -7.17 8.77 4.83
C ILE A 49 -7.37 8.18 3.45
N THR A 50 -8.63 8.04 3.06
CA THR A 50 -9.02 7.60 1.71
C THR A 50 -9.92 8.66 1.09
N VAL A 51 -9.65 9.01 -0.16
CA VAL A 51 -10.46 9.95 -0.93
C VAL A 51 -10.82 9.27 -2.24
N SER A 52 -12.11 9.05 -2.47
CA SER A 52 -12.62 8.36 -3.66
C SER A 52 -13.10 9.36 -4.71
N LYS A 53 -12.78 9.10 -5.99
CA LYS A 53 -13.15 9.92 -7.16
C LYS A 53 -12.60 11.36 -7.27
N PRO A 54 -11.50 11.82 -6.63
CA PRO A 54 -10.90 13.10 -7.02
C PRO A 54 -10.37 13.03 -8.46
N GLY A 55 -11.08 13.66 -9.41
CA GLY A 55 -10.65 13.69 -10.81
C GLY A 55 -10.49 12.31 -11.46
N LYS A 56 -11.39 11.36 -11.12
CA LYS A 56 -11.42 9.95 -11.59
C LYS A 56 -10.34 9.01 -11.03
N SER A 57 -9.60 9.42 -10.02
CA SER A 57 -8.68 8.54 -9.29
C SER A 57 -9.22 8.26 -7.89
N ASN A 58 -8.66 7.28 -7.19
CA ASN A 58 -8.74 7.12 -5.76
C ASN A 58 -7.38 7.48 -5.15
N VAL A 59 -7.38 8.09 -3.97
CA VAL A 59 -6.17 8.49 -3.24
C VAL A 59 -6.20 7.88 -1.86
N VAL A 60 -5.11 7.26 -1.44
CA VAL A 60 -4.89 6.83 -0.05
C VAL A 60 -3.60 7.46 0.43
N ILE A 61 -3.65 8.11 1.59
CA ILE A 61 -2.47 8.66 2.26
C ILE A 61 -2.35 7.95 3.59
N TYR A 62 -1.22 7.28 3.82
CA TYR A 62 -0.88 6.70 5.11
C TYR A 62 0.25 7.52 5.76
N ARG A 63 0.18 7.70 7.08
CA ARG A 63 1.10 8.47 7.90
C ARG A 63 1.73 7.54 8.94
N SER A 64 3.05 7.38 8.87
CA SER A 64 3.84 6.75 9.92
C SER A 64 4.42 7.82 10.83
N HIS A 65 4.23 7.63 12.12
CA HIS A 65 4.77 8.52 13.15
C HIS A 65 6.19 8.13 13.56
N TYR A 66 6.55 6.84 13.44
CA TYR A 66 7.79 6.31 14.02
C TYR A 66 8.82 5.89 12.99
N TRP A 67 8.50 5.88 11.68
CA TRP A 67 9.44 5.45 10.64
C TRP A 67 10.79 6.16 10.69
N ARG A 68 10.79 7.49 10.90
CA ARG A 68 12.02 8.29 10.92
C ARG A 68 12.99 7.85 12.03
N GLY A 69 12.46 7.47 13.18
CA GLY A 69 13.24 6.99 14.33
C GLY A 69 13.30 5.47 14.41
N SER A 70 12.84 4.75 13.38
CA SER A 70 12.78 3.29 13.43
C SER A 70 14.19 2.68 13.38
N PRO A 71 14.38 1.50 14.01
CA PRO A 71 15.64 0.77 13.96
C PRO A 71 16.17 0.57 12.53
N GLU A 72 17.49 0.40 12.38
CA GLU A 72 18.11 0.16 11.07
C GLU A 72 17.55 -1.07 10.35
N ASN A 73 17.24 -2.13 11.10
CA ASN A 73 16.68 -3.36 10.56
C ASN A 73 15.18 -3.29 10.22
N ALA A 74 14.46 -2.22 10.58
CA ALA A 74 13.02 -2.13 10.35
C ALA A 74 12.65 -2.27 8.87
N LEU A 75 13.42 -1.62 7.97
CA LEU A 75 13.23 -1.74 6.52
C LEU A 75 13.47 -3.18 6.06
N THR A 76 14.55 -3.81 6.52
CA THR A 76 14.87 -5.19 6.15
C THR A 76 13.79 -6.17 6.62
N THR A 77 13.25 -6.00 7.82
CA THR A 77 12.18 -6.84 8.36
C THR A 77 10.91 -6.73 7.51
N VAL A 78 10.38 -5.52 7.30
CA VAL A 78 9.14 -5.35 6.53
C VAL A 78 9.30 -5.77 5.07
N THR A 79 10.49 -5.59 4.49
CA THR A 79 10.81 -6.06 3.12
C THR A 79 10.72 -7.58 3.05
N LYS A 80 11.39 -8.30 3.96
CA LYS A 80 11.35 -9.77 3.99
C LYS A 80 9.94 -10.30 4.19
N GLU A 81 9.16 -9.71 5.10
CA GLU A 81 7.78 -10.14 5.35
C GLU A 81 6.89 -9.95 4.12
N ILE A 82 7.05 -8.83 3.39
CA ILE A 82 6.34 -8.59 2.13
C ILE A 82 6.77 -9.58 1.06
N GLU A 83 8.07 -9.79 0.86
CA GLU A 83 8.59 -10.74 -0.12
C GLU A 83 8.12 -12.16 0.18
N GLU A 84 8.14 -12.58 1.45
CA GLU A 84 7.61 -13.87 1.89
C GLU A 84 6.11 -14.00 1.61
N ALA A 85 5.31 -12.98 1.91
CA ALA A 85 3.88 -12.98 1.60
C ALA A 85 3.63 -13.04 0.08
N CYS A 86 4.40 -12.28 -0.70
CA CYS A 86 4.31 -12.27 -2.16
C CYS A 86 4.68 -13.62 -2.77
N SER A 87 5.68 -14.31 -2.21
CA SER A 87 6.08 -15.66 -2.64
C SER A 87 5.01 -16.72 -2.40
N LYS A 88 4.21 -16.57 -1.34
CA LYS A 88 3.11 -17.48 -0.98
C LYS A 88 1.84 -17.22 -1.80
N GLY A 89 1.63 -15.96 -2.21
CA GLY A 89 0.44 -15.52 -2.92
C GLY A 89 -0.84 -15.50 -2.06
N ILE A 90 -1.92 -15.01 -2.66
CA ILE A 90 -3.27 -15.01 -2.07
C ILE A 90 -4.03 -16.20 -2.63
N ASN A 91 -4.33 -17.18 -1.77
CA ASN A 91 -5.15 -18.34 -2.15
C ASN A 91 -6.63 -17.98 -2.06
N SER A 92 -7.22 -17.44 -3.12
CA SER A 92 -8.62 -17.01 -3.10
C SER A 92 -9.27 -16.98 -4.48
N THR A 93 -10.53 -17.39 -4.53
CA THR A 93 -11.48 -17.12 -5.63
C THR A 93 -12.51 -16.06 -5.24
N SER A 94 -12.36 -15.44 -4.06
CA SER A 94 -13.27 -14.39 -3.58
C SER A 94 -13.15 -13.14 -4.44
N GLU A 95 -14.29 -12.50 -4.69
CA GLU A 95 -14.31 -11.15 -5.23
C GLU A 95 -14.10 -10.09 -4.15
N ASP A 96 -14.41 -10.38 -2.87
CA ASP A 96 -14.16 -9.47 -1.73
C ASP A 96 -12.85 -9.85 -1.03
N TYR A 97 -11.91 -8.90 -0.98
CA TYR A 97 -10.59 -9.09 -0.38
C TYR A 97 -10.44 -8.48 1.03
N THR A 98 -11.53 -8.00 1.64
CA THR A 98 -11.51 -7.38 2.98
C THR A 98 -11.07 -8.37 4.07
N ALA A 99 -11.53 -9.62 4.00
CA ALA A 99 -11.09 -10.66 4.92
C ALA A 99 -9.61 -11.01 4.72
N ILE A 100 -9.19 -11.05 3.45
CA ILE A 100 -7.81 -11.39 3.07
C ILE A 100 -6.83 -10.34 3.57
N SER A 101 -7.14 -9.04 3.45
CA SER A 101 -6.27 -8.00 3.99
C SER A 101 -6.13 -8.10 5.51
N ARG A 102 -7.18 -8.53 6.24
CA ARG A 102 -7.11 -8.77 7.68
C ARG A 102 -6.28 -10.00 8.04
N GLU A 103 -6.35 -11.05 7.25
CA GLU A 103 -5.56 -12.26 7.44
C GLU A 103 -4.08 -12.01 7.16
N LEU A 104 -3.78 -11.35 6.03
CA LEU A 104 -2.42 -10.95 5.68
C LEU A 104 -1.80 -10.07 6.77
N TYR A 105 -2.55 -9.09 7.28
CA TYR A 105 -2.06 -8.15 8.30
C TYR A 105 -1.48 -8.85 9.54
N LYS A 106 -2.02 -10.01 9.94
CA LYS A 106 -1.55 -10.77 11.10
C LYS A 106 -0.12 -11.33 10.93
N ASN A 107 0.38 -11.40 9.71
CA ASN A 107 1.71 -11.96 9.40
C ASN A 107 2.83 -10.92 9.42
N PHE A 108 2.50 -9.64 9.65
CA PHE A 108 3.47 -8.54 9.60
C PHE A 108 3.71 -7.96 10.99
N HIS A 109 4.96 -7.62 11.28
CA HIS A 109 5.35 -7.01 12.55
C HIS A 109 5.51 -5.50 12.42
N ASP A 110 5.13 -4.79 13.49
CA ASP A 110 5.29 -3.33 13.60
C ASP A 110 4.65 -2.48 12.48
N ILE A 111 3.73 -3.06 11.71
CA ILE A 111 2.93 -2.31 10.75
C ILE A 111 1.68 -1.74 11.42
N LYS A 112 1.17 -0.64 10.86
CA LYS A 112 -0.14 -0.07 11.19
C LYS A 112 -1.03 0.15 9.97
N PHE A 113 -0.54 -0.25 8.82
CA PHE A 113 -1.29 -0.19 7.57
C PHE A 113 -0.89 -1.36 6.68
N LEU A 114 -1.88 -2.04 6.14
CA LEU A 114 -1.75 -2.98 5.04
C LEU A 114 -2.78 -2.62 3.98
N GLY A 115 -2.33 -2.48 2.74
CA GLY A 115 -3.19 -2.26 1.59
C GLY A 115 -2.93 -3.30 0.52
N ILE A 116 -3.99 -3.68 -0.18
CA ILE A 116 -3.91 -4.33 -1.48
C ILE A 116 -4.68 -3.50 -2.49
N ILE A 117 -4.08 -3.27 -3.66
CA ILE A 117 -4.68 -2.50 -4.76
C ILE A 117 -4.42 -3.28 -6.05
N ASP A 118 -5.47 -3.54 -6.84
CA ASP A 118 -5.33 -4.29 -8.09
C ASP A 118 -4.35 -3.55 -9.00
N LYS A 119 -3.32 -4.27 -9.45
CA LYS A 119 -2.22 -3.70 -10.25
C LYS A 119 -2.70 -3.13 -11.58
N LYS A 120 -3.86 -3.56 -12.08
CA LYS A 120 -4.46 -3.04 -13.32
C LYS A 120 -4.97 -1.59 -13.19
N LEU A 121 -5.03 -1.03 -11.99
CA LEU A 121 -5.56 0.31 -11.73
C LEU A 121 -4.51 1.44 -11.87
N ASP A 122 -3.48 1.28 -12.70
CA ASP A 122 -2.41 2.27 -12.89
C ASP A 122 -1.89 2.87 -11.57
N VAL A 123 -1.44 1.99 -10.66
CA VAL A 123 -1.10 2.34 -9.29
C VAL A 123 0.23 3.10 -9.24
N SER A 124 0.20 4.34 -8.74
CA SER A 124 1.38 5.11 -8.37
C SER A 124 1.53 5.14 -6.84
N ILE A 125 2.71 4.76 -6.36
CA ILE A 125 3.07 4.83 -4.94
C ILE A 125 4.27 5.75 -4.78
N ARG A 126 4.12 6.77 -3.94
CA ARG A 126 5.16 7.74 -3.60
C ARG A 126 5.28 7.90 -2.10
N SER A 127 6.41 8.45 -1.69
CA SER A 127 6.73 8.76 -0.30
C SER A 127 7.03 10.25 -0.11
N ALA A 128 6.61 10.80 1.03
CA ALA A 128 6.98 12.15 1.47
C ALA A 128 7.74 12.09 2.80
N ASN A 129 8.69 13.01 3.00
CA ASN A 129 9.56 13.12 4.17
C ASN A 129 10.45 11.89 4.48
N SER A 130 10.59 10.96 3.53
CA SER A 130 11.34 9.71 3.68
C SER A 130 12.84 9.87 3.33
N PHE A 131 13.54 10.76 4.02
CA PHE A 131 14.96 11.01 3.79
C PHE A 131 15.81 9.80 4.19
N GLY A 132 16.74 9.37 3.34
CA GLY A 132 17.60 8.20 3.59
C GLY A 132 16.94 6.83 3.38
N ARG A 133 15.60 6.75 3.42
CA ARG A 133 14.82 5.54 3.09
C ARG A 133 13.76 5.87 2.04
N VAL A 134 14.21 6.02 0.80
CA VAL A 134 13.45 6.63 -0.30
C VAL A 134 12.11 5.95 -0.60
N TRP A 135 11.99 4.66 -0.30
CA TRP A 135 10.79 3.87 -0.56
C TRP A 135 9.58 4.28 0.28
N GLY A 136 9.77 5.04 1.37
CA GLY A 136 8.69 5.46 2.25
C GLY A 136 8.64 4.68 3.55
N PRO A 137 7.56 4.81 4.32
CA PRO A 137 7.45 4.23 5.65
C PRO A 137 7.05 2.76 5.61
N GLY A 138 7.87 1.91 4.99
CA GLY A 138 7.65 0.46 4.90
C GLY A 138 8.17 -0.13 3.60
N TYR A 139 7.40 -1.05 3.01
CA TYR A 139 7.71 -1.65 1.71
C TYR A 139 6.43 -2.07 0.96
N TRP A 140 6.56 -2.28 -0.35
CA TRP A 140 5.47 -2.77 -1.19
C TRP A 140 6.01 -3.60 -2.35
N ASP A 141 5.26 -4.61 -2.76
CA ASP A 141 5.59 -5.47 -3.90
C ASP A 141 4.32 -6.09 -4.51
N THR A 142 4.46 -6.86 -5.59
CA THR A 142 3.36 -7.53 -6.28
C THR A 142 3.07 -8.89 -5.67
N ILE A 143 1.84 -9.10 -5.22
CA ILE A 143 1.33 -10.40 -4.77
C ILE A 143 0.36 -10.99 -5.81
N GLN A 144 0.51 -12.27 -6.10
CA GLN A 144 -0.32 -12.98 -7.07
C GLN A 144 -1.52 -13.66 -6.41
N VAL A 145 -2.65 -13.71 -7.12
CA VAL A 145 -3.80 -14.50 -6.71
C VAL A 145 -3.71 -15.89 -7.34
N LEU A 146 -3.81 -16.91 -6.49
CA LEU A 146 -3.72 -18.32 -6.83
C LEU A 146 -5.09 -18.99 -6.67
N ASP A 147 -5.38 -19.95 -7.55
CA ASP A 147 -6.53 -20.83 -7.39
C ASP A 147 -6.36 -21.66 -6.10
N PRO A 148 -7.32 -21.65 -5.16
CA PRO A 148 -7.20 -22.35 -3.89
C PRO A 148 -6.99 -23.86 -4.02
N LYS A 149 -7.54 -24.47 -5.08
CA LYS A 149 -7.51 -25.92 -5.32
C LYS A 149 -6.25 -26.34 -6.08
N THR A 150 -5.91 -25.64 -7.17
CA THR A 150 -4.79 -26.05 -8.05
C THR A 150 -3.47 -25.37 -7.69
N LYS A 151 -3.51 -24.27 -6.92
CA LYS A 151 -2.36 -23.37 -6.64
C LYS A 151 -1.77 -22.69 -7.87
N GLU A 152 -2.47 -22.77 -9.01
CA GLU A 152 -2.05 -22.10 -10.23
C GLU A 152 -2.37 -20.60 -10.20
N ARG A 153 -1.61 -19.82 -10.96
CA ARG A 153 -1.79 -18.38 -11.08
C ARG A 153 -3.08 -18.08 -11.84
N THR A 154 -3.95 -17.27 -11.24
CA THR A 154 -5.19 -16.81 -11.90
C THR A 154 -4.96 -15.69 -12.92
N GLY A 155 -3.78 -15.06 -12.90
CA GLY A 155 -3.45 -13.86 -13.67
C GLY A 155 -3.90 -12.55 -13.02
N LYS A 156 -4.60 -12.58 -11.86
CA LYS A 156 -4.87 -11.40 -11.05
C LYS A 156 -3.69 -11.12 -10.11
N GLU A 157 -3.26 -9.86 -10.06
CA GLU A 157 -2.15 -9.38 -9.23
C GLU A 157 -2.58 -8.14 -8.46
N PHE A 158 -2.13 -8.05 -7.21
CA PHE A 158 -2.28 -6.86 -6.37
C PHE A 158 -0.92 -6.28 -6.06
N ILE A 159 -0.85 -4.96 -5.90
CA ILE A 159 0.24 -4.35 -5.14
C ILE A 159 -0.11 -4.52 -3.66
N LEU A 160 0.74 -5.19 -2.91
CA LEU A 160 0.67 -5.35 -1.45
C LEU A 160 1.57 -4.30 -0.81
N ILE A 161 0.98 -3.43 0.02
CA ILE A 161 1.66 -2.31 0.68
C ILE A 161 1.61 -2.52 2.18
N ALA A 162 2.76 -2.48 2.85
CA ALA A 162 2.87 -2.43 4.31
C ALA A 162 3.43 -1.08 4.77
N GLY A 163 2.72 -0.43 5.69
CA GLY A 163 3.12 0.80 6.36
C GLY A 163 3.56 0.53 7.80
N TYR A 164 4.81 0.85 8.12
CA TYR A 164 5.40 0.77 9.46
C TYR A 164 4.79 1.83 10.40
N LYS A 165 4.52 1.46 11.65
CA LYS A 165 3.90 2.31 12.69
C LYS A 165 4.41 3.75 12.76
#